data_AF-A0A937TZ65-F1
#
_entry.id   AF-A0A937TZ65-F1
#
_cell.length_a   1.000
_cell.length_b   1.000
_cell.length_c   1.000
_cell.angle_alpha   90.00
_cell.angle_beta   90.00
_cell.angle_gamma   90.00
#
_symmetry.space_group_name_H-M   'P 1'
#
loop_
_entity.id
_entity.type
_entity.pdbx_description
1 polymer ?
#
loop_
_entity_poly.entity_id
_entity_poly.type
_entity_poly.pdbx_seq_one_letter_code
_entity_poly.pdbx_strand_id
1 'polypeptide(L)'
;MSEDAIECTVKSLQWIYAVVLALSIGEAFKEFMSNADHRNGKYVIQWDRLPPLLSLLLLVLPFYHGMARWLYDMYCTDQVHGAYGHWLLVDCVTFTVEAGLFFVLARSLDRSLWWRFNCTVAVLLAVDIVWGAFMWGCRSSSIDSWVIVNVCTVAILMAALFVFRKRKGETSLSILSLFLVVILVRTILDYWTGWDYYFPK
;
A
#
# COMPACT_ATOMS: atom_id res chain seq x y z
N MET A 1 22.93 -19.19 13.35
CA MET A 1 22.87 -17.72 13.50
C MET A 1 22.08 -17.45 14.78
N SER A 2 22.46 -16.48 15.62
CA SER A 2 21.70 -16.23 16.86
C SER A 2 20.30 -15.77 16.50
N GLU A 3 19.27 -16.25 17.21
CA GLU A 3 17.88 -15.78 17.04
C GLU A 3 17.79 -14.25 17.19
N ASP A 4 18.56 -13.69 18.12
CA ASP A 4 18.68 -12.23 18.33
C ASP A 4 19.17 -11.47 17.08
N ALA A 5 20.03 -12.09 16.28
CA ALA A 5 20.58 -11.45 15.07
C ALA A 5 19.55 -11.41 13.94
N ILE A 6 18.71 -12.45 13.83
CA ILE A 6 17.58 -12.51 12.88
C ILE A 6 16.57 -11.42 13.24
N GLU A 7 16.17 -11.38 14.50
CA GLU A 7 15.19 -10.42 15.00
C GLU A 7 15.68 -8.97 14.81
N CYS A 8 16.95 -8.70 15.12
CA CYS A 8 17.56 -7.38 14.92
C CYS A 8 17.55 -6.97 13.44
N THR A 9 17.84 -7.90 12.53
CA THR A 9 17.82 -7.66 11.09
C THR A 9 16.40 -7.36 10.60
N VAL A 10 15.42 -8.17 10.99
CA VAL A 10 14.00 -7.99 10.63
C VAL A 10 13.47 -6.65 11.14
N LYS A 11 13.74 -6.31 12.41
CA LYS A 11 13.36 -5.01 12.99
C LYS A 11 13.98 -3.85 12.22
N SER A 12 15.26 -3.95 11.86
CA SER A 12 15.95 -2.90 11.10
C SER A 12 15.30 -2.69 9.72
N LEU A 13 14.88 -3.76 9.05
CA LEU A 13 14.18 -3.69 7.77
C LEU A 13 12.79 -3.08 7.88
N GLN A 14 12.02 -3.48 8.91
CA GLN A 14 10.72 -2.86 9.21
C GLN A 14 10.86 -1.35 9.44
N TRP A 15 11.92 -0.92 10.14
CA TRP A 15 12.21 0.50 10.35
C TRP A 15 12.51 1.24 9.05
N ILE A 16 13.33 0.66 8.17
CA ILE A 16 13.63 1.28 6.86
C ILE A 16 12.34 1.45 6.05
N TYR A 17 11.50 0.42 6.00
CA TYR A 17 10.20 0.50 5.33
C TYR A 17 9.28 1.57 5.95
N ALA A 18 9.22 1.63 7.28
CA ALA A 18 8.46 2.66 8.00
C ALA A 18 8.94 4.08 7.66
N VAL A 19 10.27 4.29 7.53
CA VAL A 19 10.84 5.58 7.13
C VAL A 19 10.43 5.95 5.72
N VAL A 20 10.50 5.02 4.75
CA VAL A 20 10.09 5.30 3.37
C VAL A 20 8.58 5.61 3.30
N LEU A 21 7.75 4.88 4.04
CA LEU A 21 6.33 5.19 4.15
C LEU A 21 6.08 6.56 4.79
N ALA A 22 6.77 6.89 5.87
CA ALA A 22 6.66 8.21 6.51
C ALA A 22 7.05 9.34 5.55
N LEU A 23 8.09 9.16 4.74
CA LEU A 23 8.48 10.10 3.70
C LEU A 23 7.39 10.23 2.62
N SER A 24 6.77 9.12 2.21
CA SER A 24 5.67 9.15 1.24
C SER A 24 4.44 9.89 1.79
N ILE A 25 4.12 9.70 3.07
CA ILE A 25 3.03 10.43 3.75
C ILE A 25 3.37 11.92 3.83
N GLY A 26 4.60 12.26 4.22
CA GLY A 26 5.07 13.64 4.27
C GLY A 26 4.97 14.33 2.90
N GLU A 27 5.36 13.63 1.83
CA GLU A 27 5.23 14.14 0.46
C GLU A 27 3.76 14.29 0.06
N ALA A 28 2.87 13.37 0.47
CA ALA A 28 1.44 13.48 0.20
C ALA A 28 0.82 14.72 0.89
N PHE A 29 1.20 15.00 2.14
CA PHE A 29 0.75 16.21 2.85
C PHE A 29 1.32 17.48 2.23
N LYS A 30 2.58 17.47 1.79
CA LYS A 30 3.18 18.59 1.06
C LYS A 30 2.44 18.87 -0.24
N GLU A 31 2.10 17.84 -1.01
CA GLU A 31 1.24 17.99 -2.19
C GLU A 31 -0.14 18.52 -1.81
N PHE A 32 -0.76 18.03 -0.73
CA PHE A 32 -2.04 18.56 -0.25
C PHE A 32 -1.98 20.06 0.11
N MET A 33 -0.84 20.55 0.60
CA MET A 33 -0.61 21.93 1.02
C MET A 33 0.02 22.85 -0.06
N SER A 34 0.06 22.42 -1.32
CA SER A 34 0.88 23.01 -2.39
C SER A 34 0.96 24.55 -2.43
N ASN A 35 2.14 25.05 -2.79
CA ASN A 35 2.46 26.47 -3.00
C ASN A 35 1.70 27.02 -4.21
N ALA A 36 0.48 27.48 -4.01
CA ALA A 36 -0.37 28.02 -5.07
C ALA A 36 0.13 29.37 -5.63
N ASP A 37 1.10 30.02 -4.99
CA ASP A 37 1.61 31.31 -5.45
C ASP A 37 3.09 31.50 -5.13
N HIS A 38 3.96 31.13 -6.09
CA HIS A 38 5.41 31.40 -6.01
C HIS A 38 5.73 32.89 -5.80
N ARG A 39 4.78 33.81 -6.00
CA ARG A 39 4.97 35.25 -5.76
C ARG A 39 4.71 35.70 -4.34
N ASN A 40 3.87 35.01 -3.57
CA ASN A 40 3.45 35.45 -2.24
C ASN A 40 3.83 34.50 -1.10
N GLY A 41 4.40 33.33 -1.40
CA GLY A 41 4.88 32.38 -0.38
C GLY A 41 3.79 31.84 0.55
N LYS A 42 2.51 31.97 0.16
CA LYS A 42 1.38 31.49 0.95
C LYS A 42 1.04 30.05 0.54
N TYR A 43 1.10 29.15 1.50
CA TYR A 43 0.57 27.79 1.38
C TYR A 43 -0.95 27.84 1.28
N VAL A 44 -1.53 27.14 0.31
CA VAL A 44 -2.99 27.04 0.14
C VAL A 44 -3.39 25.57 0.20
N ILE A 45 -4.37 25.28 1.04
CA ILE A 45 -4.90 23.91 1.19
C ILE A 45 -5.71 23.55 -0.06
N GLN A 46 -5.31 22.47 -0.73
CA GLN A 46 -5.98 21.96 -1.94
C GLN A 46 -6.99 20.88 -1.59
N TRP A 47 -8.20 21.30 -1.21
CA TRP A 47 -9.27 20.41 -0.75
C TRP A 47 -9.73 19.37 -1.78
N ASP A 48 -9.52 19.62 -3.06
CA ASP A 48 -9.80 18.67 -4.15
C ASP A 48 -8.87 17.45 -4.12
N ARG A 49 -7.71 17.56 -3.45
CA ARG A 49 -6.77 16.46 -3.21
C ARG A 49 -7.08 15.63 -1.97
N LEU A 50 -8.12 15.99 -1.21
CA LEU A 50 -8.50 15.28 0.02
C LEU A 50 -8.89 13.81 -0.23
N PRO A 51 -9.73 13.47 -1.24
CA PRO A 51 -10.07 12.07 -1.48
C PRO A 51 -8.86 11.16 -1.78
N PRO A 52 -7.93 11.50 -2.71
CA PRO A 52 -6.76 10.66 -2.94
C PRO A 52 -5.80 10.63 -1.74
N LEU A 53 -5.68 11.72 -0.96
CA LEU A 53 -4.92 11.70 0.30
C LEU A 53 -5.49 10.67 1.28
N LEU A 54 -6.80 10.68 1.50
CA LEU A 54 -7.46 9.71 2.38
C LEU A 54 -7.31 8.28 1.86
N SER A 55 -7.43 8.07 0.55
CA SER A 55 -7.18 6.75 -0.06
C SER A 55 -5.75 6.27 0.20
N LEU A 56 -4.75 7.15 0.07
CA LEU A 56 -3.36 6.80 0.38
C LEU A 56 -3.20 6.39 1.84
N LEU A 57 -3.72 7.20 2.78
CA LEU A 57 -3.62 6.90 4.22
C LEU A 57 -4.30 5.57 4.58
N LEU A 58 -5.48 5.30 4.01
CA LEU A 58 -6.20 4.04 4.21
C LEU A 58 -5.43 2.84 3.65
N LEU A 59 -4.70 2.99 2.54
CA LEU A 59 -3.85 1.93 1.98
C LEU A 59 -2.62 1.67 2.84
N VAL A 60 -1.98 2.71 3.38
CA VAL A 60 -0.75 2.54 4.17
C VAL A 60 -0.95 1.62 5.37
N LEU A 61 -2.09 1.74 6.06
CA LEU A 61 -2.37 1.00 7.30
C LEU A 61 -2.26 -0.53 7.15
N PRO A 62 -3.08 -1.20 6.33
CA PRO A 62 -3.00 -2.65 6.16
C PRO A 62 -1.70 -3.11 5.50
N PHE A 63 -1.11 -2.33 4.59
CA PHE A 63 0.18 -2.69 3.98
C PHE A 63 1.32 -2.70 5.00
N TYR A 64 1.42 -1.66 5.84
CA TYR A 64 2.42 -1.64 6.90
C TYR A 64 2.17 -2.73 7.94
N HIS A 65 0.92 -2.87 8.39
CA HIS A 65 0.57 -3.85 9.41
C HIS A 65 0.79 -5.29 8.92
N GLY A 66 0.37 -5.58 7.68
CA GLY A 66 0.53 -6.88 7.04
C GLY A 66 1.99 -7.26 6.84
N MET A 67 2.81 -6.34 6.32
CA MET A 67 4.26 -6.52 6.20
C MET A 67 4.91 -6.79 7.57
N ALA A 68 4.59 -6.00 8.59
CA ALA A 68 5.20 -6.14 9.91
C ALA A 68 4.84 -7.50 10.53
N ARG A 69 3.59 -7.91 10.40
CA ARG A 69 3.10 -9.20 10.90
C ARG A 69 3.72 -10.37 10.13
N TRP A 70 3.76 -10.29 8.81
CA TRP A 70 4.35 -11.34 7.97
C TRP A 70 5.82 -11.59 8.33
N LEU A 71 6.60 -10.50 8.42
CA LEU A 71 8.01 -10.59 8.77
C LEU A 71 8.21 -11.16 10.18
N TYR A 72 7.33 -10.85 11.12
CA TYR A 72 7.40 -11.41 12.46
C TYR A 72 7.10 -12.92 12.44
N ASP A 73 5.99 -13.33 11.82
CA ASP A 73 5.57 -14.74 11.82
C ASP A 73 6.57 -15.62 11.07
N MET A 74 7.02 -15.20 9.89
CA MET A 74 7.88 -16.00 9.02
C MET A 74 9.35 -16.10 9.46
N TYR A 75 9.82 -15.19 10.31
CA TYR A 75 11.25 -15.09 10.66
C TYR A 75 11.53 -15.09 12.16
N CYS A 76 10.57 -14.74 13.01
CA CYS A 76 10.75 -14.73 14.47
C CYS A 76 10.00 -15.88 15.17
N THR A 77 8.92 -16.41 14.59
CA THR A 77 8.11 -17.47 15.21
C THR A 77 8.45 -18.86 14.67
N ASP A 78 8.55 -19.01 13.34
CA ASP A 78 8.85 -20.30 12.73
C ASP A 78 10.34 -20.65 12.81
N GLN A 79 10.69 -21.88 13.18
CA GLN A 79 12.07 -22.36 13.16
C GLN A 79 12.59 -22.31 11.72
N VAL A 80 13.43 -21.32 11.44
CA VAL A 80 13.94 -21.01 10.11
C VAL A 80 14.87 -22.13 9.61
N HIS A 81 14.34 -23.07 8.83
CA HIS A 81 15.11 -24.15 8.21
C HIS A 81 15.44 -23.80 6.75
N GLY A 82 16.71 -23.47 6.47
CA GLY A 82 17.28 -23.38 5.12
C GLY A 82 16.87 -22.14 4.31
N ALA A 83 17.84 -21.52 3.62
CA ALA A 83 17.66 -20.40 2.69
C ALA A 83 17.03 -19.09 3.25
N TYR A 84 17.07 -18.86 4.58
CA TYR A 84 16.63 -17.62 5.25
C TYR A 84 16.93 -16.33 4.47
N GLY A 85 18.21 -16.12 4.12
CA GLY A 85 18.66 -14.88 3.52
C GLY A 85 18.06 -14.64 2.14
N HIS A 86 17.77 -15.70 1.38
CA HIS A 86 17.14 -15.55 0.06
C HIS A 86 15.68 -15.13 0.19
N TRP A 87 14.93 -15.76 1.08
CA TRP A 87 13.53 -15.40 1.32
C TRP A 87 13.39 -13.99 1.88
N LEU A 88 14.25 -13.64 2.84
CA LEU A 88 14.25 -12.29 3.40
C LEU A 88 14.57 -11.24 2.33
N LEU A 89 15.51 -11.54 1.41
CA LEU A 89 15.83 -10.64 0.32
C LEU A 89 14.64 -10.43 -0.64
N VAL A 90 13.89 -11.49 -0.95
CA VAL A 90 12.68 -11.40 -1.79
C VAL A 90 11.63 -10.51 -1.12
N ASP A 91 11.39 -10.69 0.17
CA ASP A 91 10.48 -9.84 0.95
C ASP A 91 10.94 -8.38 0.97
N CYS A 92 12.24 -8.15 1.21
CA CYS A 92 12.82 -6.81 1.21
C CYS A 92 12.65 -6.10 -0.13
N VAL A 93 12.92 -6.79 -1.24
CA VAL A 93 12.77 -6.22 -2.58
C VAL A 93 11.31 -5.89 -2.87
N THR A 94 10.39 -6.80 -2.53
CA THR A 94 8.95 -6.59 -2.74
C THR A 94 8.46 -5.39 -1.95
N PHE A 95 8.71 -5.35 -0.64
CA PHE A 95 8.29 -4.24 0.20
C PHE A 95 8.97 -2.93 -0.18
N THR A 96 10.21 -2.95 -0.67
CA THR A 96 10.86 -1.74 -1.22
C THR A 96 10.13 -1.22 -2.46
N VAL A 97 9.70 -2.11 -3.36
CA VAL A 97 8.89 -1.73 -4.54
C VAL A 97 7.55 -1.15 -4.10
N GLU A 98 6.87 -1.76 -3.14
CA GLU A 98 5.61 -1.25 -2.58
C GLU A 98 5.79 0.14 -1.96
N ALA A 99 6.83 0.35 -1.16
CA ALA A 99 7.14 1.65 -0.57
C ALA A 99 7.42 2.71 -1.65
N GLY A 100 8.12 2.32 -2.72
CA GLY A 100 8.33 3.17 -3.90
C GLY A 100 7.01 3.54 -4.59
N LEU A 101 6.08 2.61 -4.71
CA LEU A 101 4.74 2.86 -5.27
C LEU A 101 3.91 3.80 -4.40
N PHE A 102 4.01 3.71 -3.06
CA PHE A 102 3.42 4.71 -2.16
C PHE A 102 3.96 6.12 -2.40
N PHE A 103 5.26 6.25 -2.69
CA PHE A 103 5.83 7.55 -3.07
C PHE A 103 5.28 8.05 -4.42
N VAL A 104 5.09 7.17 -5.40
CA VAL A 104 4.45 7.52 -6.68
C VAL A 104 2.99 7.95 -6.48
N LEU A 105 2.26 7.29 -5.58
CA LEU A 105 0.91 7.68 -5.18
C LEU A 105 0.90 9.07 -4.57
N ALA A 106 1.82 9.35 -3.62
CA ALA A 106 1.97 10.66 -2.99
C ALA A 106 2.22 11.78 -4.02
N ARG A 107 3.00 11.51 -5.06
CA ARG A 107 3.26 12.45 -6.16
C ARG A 107 2.11 12.60 -7.17
N SER A 108 1.05 11.81 -7.03
CA SER A 108 -0.09 11.76 -7.96
C SER A 108 -1.40 12.21 -7.31
N LEU A 109 -1.36 12.95 -6.19
CA LEU A 109 -2.55 13.45 -5.50
C LEU A 109 -3.37 14.48 -6.29
N ASP A 110 -2.75 15.15 -7.27
CA ASP A 110 -3.42 16.15 -8.09
C ASP A 110 -4.62 15.55 -8.84
N ARG A 111 -5.74 16.29 -8.87
CA ARG A 111 -6.98 15.89 -9.57
C ARG A 111 -6.78 15.59 -11.05
N SER A 112 -5.84 16.25 -11.72
CA SER A 112 -5.46 15.96 -13.11
C SER A 112 -4.74 14.62 -13.28
N LEU A 113 -4.09 14.13 -12.21
CA LEU A 113 -3.33 12.89 -12.17
C LEU A 113 -4.14 11.71 -11.61
N TRP A 114 -5.46 11.86 -11.40
CA TRP A 114 -6.32 10.82 -10.83
C TRP A 114 -6.18 9.46 -11.53
N TRP A 115 -6.03 9.44 -12.86
CA TRP A 115 -5.85 8.21 -13.62
C TRP A 115 -4.56 7.51 -13.22
N ARG A 116 -3.46 8.29 -13.12
CA ARG A 116 -2.15 7.79 -12.70
C ARG A 116 -2.21 7.29 -11.26
N PHE A 117 -2.85 8.03 -10.35
CA PHE A 117 -3.04 7.61 -8.96
C PHE A 117 -3.73 6.24 -8.90
N ASN A 118 -4.91 6.09 -9.50
CA ASN A 118 -5.69 4.86 -9.43
C ASN A 118 -5.04 3.69 -10.17
N CYS A 119 -4.35 3.94 -11.29
CA CYS A 119 -3.51 2.91 -11.92
C CYS A 119 -2.36 2.48 -10.99
N THR A 120 -1.74 3.41 -10.28
CA THR A 120 -0.67 3.09 -9.32
C THR A 120 -1.23 2.27 -8.15
N VAL A 121 -2.44 2.56 -7.66
CA VAL A 121 -3.11 1.71 -6.66
C VAL A 121 -3.34 0.31 -7.20
N ALA A 122 -3.82 0.17 -8.43
CA ALA A 122 -4.02 -1.14 -9.04
C ALA A 122 -2.69 -1.92 -9.20
N VAL A 123 -1.60 -1.23 -9.57
CA VAL A 123 -0.25 -1.83 -9.64
C VAL A 123 0.24 -2.24 -8.24
N LEU A 124 0.06 -1.39 -7.23
CA LEU A 124 0.44 -1.70 -5.84
C LEU A 124 -0.26 -2.98 -5.36
N LEU A 125 -1.58 -3.08 -5.55
CA LEU A 125 -2.33 -4.28 -5.19
C LEU A 125 -1.94 -5.49 -6.05
N ALA A 126 -1.59 -5.29 -7.33
CA ALA A 126 -1.12 -6.38 -8.19
C ALA A 126 0.24 -6.94 -7.75
N VAL A 127 1.16 -6.07 -7.31
CA VAL A 127 2.45 -6.50 -6.73
C VAL A 127 2.21 -7.36 -5.49
N ASP A 128 1.34 -6.91 -4.59
CA ASP A 128 0.97 -7.65 -3.38
C ASP A 128 0.31 -9.01 -3.71
N ILE A 129 -0.61 -9.06 -4.68
CA ILE A 129 -1.22 -10.32 -5.14
C ILE A 129 -0.18 -11.28 -5.70
N VAL A 130 0.74 -10.79 -6.54
CA VAL A 130 1.79 -11.63 -7.16
C VAL A 130 2.72 -12.17 -6.08
N TRP A 131 3.13 -11.32 -5.14
CA TRP A 131 3.96 -11.74 -4.02
C TRP A 131 3.23 -12.74 -3.11
N GLY A 132 1.98 -12.47 -2.74
CA GLY A 132 1.16 -13.37 -1.92
C GLY A 132 0.92 -14.72 -2.59
N ALA A 133 0.63 -14.74 -3.90
CA ALA A 133 0.50 -15.97 -4.67
C ALA A 133 1.82 -16.74 -4.78
N PHE A 134 2.94 -16.03 -4.94
CA PHE A 134 4.27 -16.63 -4.97
C PHE A 134 4.62 -17.28 -3.62
N MET A 135 4.36 -16.57 -2.51
CA MET A 135 4.56 -17.10 -1.16
C MET A 135 3.62 -18.26 -0.84
N TRP A 136 2.39 -18.21 -1.35
CA TRP A 136 1.44 -19.31 -1.22
C TRP A 136 1.95 -20.60 -1.87
N GLY A 137 2.51 -20.49 -3.08
CA GLY A 137 3.07 -21.63 -3.80
C GLY A 137 4.37 -22.18 -3.19
N CYS A 138 5.14 -21.35 -2.48
CA CYS A 138 6.49 -21.71 -2.04
C CYS A 138 6.65 -21.99 -0.53
N ARG A 139 5.90 -21.31 0.34
CA ARG A 139 6.18 -21.30 1.79
C ARG A 139 4.98 -21.58 2.69
N SER A 140 3.79 -21.11 2.36
CA SER A 140 2.61 -21.25 3.22
C SER A 140 1.39 -21.61 2.42
N SER A 141 0.71 -22.71 2.74
CA SER A 141 -0.51 -23.12 2.02
C SER A 141 -1.77 -22.33 2.42
N SER A 142 -1.66 -21.41 3.37
CA SER A 142 -2.76 -20.54 3.77
C SER A 142 -2.96 -19.47 2.69
N ILE A 143 -4.04 -19.61 1.92
CA ILE A 143 -4.55 -18.49 1.13
C ILE A 143 -5.15 -17.53 2.14
N ASP A 144 -4.38 -16.54 2.54
CA ASP A 144 -4.89 -15.55 3.46
C ASP A 144 -5.89 -14.65 2.74
N SER A 145 -7.01 -14.39 3.41
CA SER A 145 -8.17 -13.67 2.89
C SER A 145 -7.82 -12.32 2.24
N TRP A 146 -6.69 -11.70 2.63
CA TRP A 146 -6.21 -10.44 2.04
C TRP A 146 -5.91 -10.55 0.54
N VAL A 147 -5.38 -11.69 0.04
CA VAL A 147 -5.08 -11.87 -1.39
C VAL A 147 -6.38 -11.84 -2.19
N ILE A 148 -7.43 -12.49 -1.69
CA ILE A 148 -8.76 -12.51 -2.31
C ILE A 148 -9.35 -11.09 -2.32
N VAL A 149 -9.27 -10.37 -1.20
CA VAL A 149 -9.71 -8.98 -1.10
C VAL A 149 -8.98 -8.09 -2.11
N ASN A 150 -7.67 -8.27 -2.28
CA ASN A 150 -6.87 -7.49 -3.23
C ASN A 150 -7.24 -7.82 -4.68
N VAL A 151 -7.41 -9.10 -5.04
CA VAL A 151 -7.86 -9.52 -6.39
C VAL A 151 -9.21 -8.89 -6.74
N CYS A 152 -10.19 -9.00 -5.84
CA CYS A 152 -11.52 -8.40 -6.03
C CYS A 152 -11.42 -6.88 -6.18
N THR A 153 -10.59 -6.22 -5.37
CA THR A 153 -10.41 -4.77 -5.43
C THR A 153 -9.76 -4.35 -6.75
N VAL A 154 -8.73 -5.04 -7.21
CA VAL A 154 -8.08 -4.77 -8.52
C VAL A 154 -9.09 -4.91 -9.65
N ALA A 155 -9.92 -5.97 -9.64
CA ALA A 155 -10.96 -6.16 -10.66
C ALA A 155 -11.96 -5.00 -10.69
N ILE A 156 -12.44 -4.55 -9.52
CA ILE A 156 -13.35 -3.41 -9.39
C ILE A 156 -12.69 -2.11 -9.86
N LEU A 157 -11.45 -1.84 -9.43
CA LEU A 157 -10.69 -0.65 -9.84
C LEU A 157 -10.46 -0.62 -11.35
N MET A 158 -10.09 -1.75 -11.96
CA MET A 158 -9.86 -1.85 -13.39
C MET A 158 -11.15 -1.69 -14.20
N ALA A 159 -12.27 -2.26 -13.73
CA ALA A 159 -13.58 -2.04 -14.33
C ALA A 159 -13.98 -0.56 -14.26
N ALA A 160 -13.83 0.09 -13.10
CA ALA A 160 -14.12 1.51 -12.94
C ALA A 160 -13.23 2.38 -13.84
N LEU A 161 -11.92 2.13 -13.89
CA LEU A 161 -10.99 2.80 -14.78
C LEU A 161 -11.40 2.62 -16.24
N PHE A 162 -11.79 1.43 -16.66
CA PHE A 162 -12.24 1.18 -18.03
C PHE A 162 -13.50 1.99 -18.38
N VAL A 163 -14.50 2.01 -17.49
CA VAL A 163 -15.75 2.76 -17.66
C VAL A 163 -15.49 4.27 -17.76
N PHE A 164 -14.64 4.82 -16.89
CA PHE A 164 -14.38 6.25 -16.83
C PHE A 164 -13.24 6.73 -17.75
N ARG A 165 -12.62 5.83 -18.54
CA ARG A 165 -11.48 6.15 -19.43
C ARG A 165 -11.73 7.33 -20.36
N LYS A 166 -12.95 7.45 -20.91
CA LYS A 166 -13.32 8.52 -21.86
C LYS A 166 -13.45 9.90 -21.20
N ARG A 167 -13.54 9.98 -19.86
CA ARG A 167 -13.65 11.22 -19.08
C ARG A 167 -12.32 11.69 -18.50
N LYS A 168 -11.19 11.26 -19.07
CA LYS A 168 -9.84 11.54 -18.56
C LYS A 168 -9.54 13.04 -18.34
N GLY A 169 -10.21 13.94 -19.06
CA GLY A 169 -10.08 15.40 -18.91
C GLY A 169 -11.13 16.08 -18.02
N GLU A 170 -12.18 15.37 -17.61
CA GLU A 170 -13.29 15.89 -16.80
C GLU A 170 -13.40 15.09 -15.49
N THR A 171 -12.34 15.13 -14.68
CA THR A 171 -12.36 14.47 -13.38
C THR A 171 -13.36 15.19 -12.49
N SER A 172 -14.50 14.58 -12.15
CA SER A 172 -15.42 15.13 -11.12
C SER A 172 -14.99 14.67 -9.72
N LEU A 173 -15.27 15.49 -8.70
CA LEU A 173 -15.11 15.09 -7.29
C LEU A 173 -15.85 13.78 -7.00
N SER A 174 -17.01 13.55 -7.64
CA SER A 174 -17.78 12.31 -7.49
C SER A 174 -17.02 11.06 -7.94
N ILE A 175 -16.18 11.17 -8.98
CA ILE A 175 -15.36 10.05 -9.45
C ILE A 175 -14.28 9.75 -8.41
N LEU A 176 -13.61 10.77 -7.88
CA LEU A 176 -12.59 10.60 -6.83
C LEU A 176 -13.20 9.98 -5.55
N SER A 177 -14.39 10.44 -5.15
CA SER A 177 -15.11 9.89 -4.00
C SER A 177 -15.49 8.42 -4.20
N LEU A 178 -15.85 8.01 -5.42
CA LEU A 178 -16.13 6.60 -5.73
C LEU A 178 -14.89 5.73 -5.47
N PHE A 179 -13.72 6.14 -5.97
CA PHE A 179 -12.47 5.42 -5.73
C PHE A 179 -12.12 5.37 -4.24
N LEU A 180 -12.29 6.48 -3.52
CA LEU A 180 -12.12 6.49 -2.06
C LEU A 180 -13.01 5.47 -1.36
N VAL A 181 -14.29 5.37 -1.73
CA VAL A 181 -15.21 4.38 -1.16
C VAL A 181 -14.74 2.95 -1.43
N VAL A 182 -14.26 2.66 -2.65
CA VAL A 182 -13.68 1.34 -2.97
C VAL A 182 -12.51 1.01 -2.06
N ILE A 183 -11.58 1.96 -1.86
CA ILE A 183 -10.41 1.77 -0.98
C ILE A 183 -10.81 1.62 0.49
N LEU A 184 -11.79 2.40 0.95
CA LEU A 184 -12.33 2.29 2.31
C LEU A 184 -12.96 0.91 2.56
N VAL A 185 -13.84 0.47 1.66
CA VAL A 185 -14.49 -0.85 1.76
C VAL A 185 -13.45 -1.96 1.73
N ARG A 186 -12.48 -1.89 0.81
CA ARG A 186 -11.34 -2.83 0.78
C ARG A 186 -10.63 -2.89 2.13
N THR A 187 -10.29 -1.74 2.71
CA THR A 187 -9.55 -1.67 3.98
C THR A 187 -10.34 -2.28 5.13
N ILE A 188 -11.65 -2.03 5.18
CA ILE A 188 -12.53 -2.64 6.17
C ILE A 188 -12.59 -4.16 5.99
N LEU A 189 -12.77 -4.64 4.76
CA LEU A 189 -12.81 -6.07 4.45
C LEU A 189 -11.49 -6.77 4.77
N ASP A 190 -10.35 -6.11 4.53
CA ASP A 190 -9.02 -6.62 4.84
C ASP A 190 -8.87 -6.89 6.35
N TYR A 191 -9.17 -5.89 7.19
CA TYR A 191 -9.14 -6.08 8.65
C TYR A 191 -10.21 -7.04 9.17
N TRP A 192 -11.40 -7.03 8.58
CA TRP A 192 -12.48 -7.91 9.05
C TRP A 192 -12.18 -9.37 8.76
N THR A 193 -11.66 -9.68 7.55
CA THR A 193 -11.35 -11.06 7.15
C THR A 193 -10.00 -11.53 7.67
N GLY A 194 -9.06 -10.62 7.95
CA GLY A 194 -7.75 -10.89 8.53
C GLY A 194 -7.64 -10.61 10.03
N TRP A 195 -8.76 -10.47 10.75
CA TRP A 195 -8.75 -9.97 12.13
C TRP A 195 -7.82 -10.77 13.05
N ASP A 196 -7.92 -12.10 13.03
CA ASP A 196 -7.11 -12.97 13.90
C ASP A 196 -5.62 -12.97 13.52
N TYR A 197 -5.30 -12.70 12.25
CA TYR A 197 -3.92 -12.54 11.78
C TYR A 197 -3.31 -11.22 12.26
N TYR A 198 -4.08 -10.13 12.16
CA TYR A 198 -3.64 -8.79 12.58
C TYR A 198 -3.64 -8.61 14.10
N PHE A 199 -4.55 -9.27 14.81
CA PHE A 199 -4.75 -9.14 16.25
C PHE A 199 -4.79 -10.52 16.91
N PRO A 200 -3.66 -11.25 16.94
CA PRO A 200 -3.58 -12.54 17.60
C PRO A 200 -3.83 -12.39 19.11
N LYS A 201 -4.53 -13.36 19.69
CA LYS A 201 -4.86 -13.42 21.13
C LYS A 201 -3.73 -14.04 21.96
#